data_AF-A0A7Y6V9I7-F1
#
_entry.id   AF-A0A7Y6V9I7-F1
#
_cell.length_a   1.000
_cell.length_b   1.000
_cell.length_c   1.000
_cell.angle_alpha   90.00
_cell.angle_beta   90.00
_cell.angle_gamma   90.00
#
_symmetry.space_group_name_H-M   'P 1'
#
loop_
_entity.id
_entity.type
_entity.pdbx_description
1 polymer ?
#
loop_
_entity_poly.entity_id
_entity_poly.type
_entity_poly.pdbx_seq_one_letter_code
_entity_poly.pdbx_strand_id
1 'polypeptide(L)'
;MWTTFQRITLPLIAPGTAGGAMLAFIIYMDDLLITYFISGVGFTKPSVFIYCMIQRGIKPGINAIATLLFAPFLIAGAGLHLRSK
;
A
#
# COMPACT_ATOMS: atom_id res chain seq x y z
N MET A 1 -26.09 14.41 17.19
CA MET A 1 -25.88 13.18 16.37
C MET A 1 -24.46 13.07 15.81
N TRP A 2 -23.88 14.13 15.23
CA TRP A 2 -22.49 14.08 14.71
C TRP A 2 -21.42 13.72 15.75
N THR A 3 -21.54 14.22 16.98
CA THR A 3 -20.60 13.96 18.07
C THR A 3 -20.57 12.50 18.52
N THR A 4 -21.72 11.81 18.49
CA THR A 4 -21.86 10.37 18.79
C THR A 4 -21.13 9.52 17.75
N PHE A 5 -21.25 9.87 16.47
CA PHE A 5 -20.57 9.16 15.38
C PHE A 5 -19.05 9.23 15.53
N GLN A 6 -18.48 10.42 15.78
CA GLN A 6 -17.03 10.60 15.91
C GLN A 6 -16.44 10.02 17.20
N ARG A 7 -17.18 10.01 18.32
CA ARG A 7 -16.66 9.53 19.61
C ARG A 7 -16.94 8.07 19.92
N ILE A 8 -17.95 7.47 19.29
CA ILE A 8 -18.39 6.10 19.63
C ILE A 8 -18.27 5.21 18.40
N THR A 9 -18.90 5.57 17.28
CA THR A 9 -18.90 4.73 16.08
C THR A 9 -17.53 4.69 15.42
N LEU A 10 -16.88 5.84 15.24
CA LEU A 10 -15.59 5.98 14.57
C LEU A 10 -14.45 5.22 15.28
N PRO A 11 -14.23 5.30 16.61
CA PRO A 11 -13.20 4.51 17.27
C PRO A 11 -13.54 3.01 17.36
N LEU A 12 -14.83 2.65 17.35
CA LEU A 12 -15.27 1.24 17.35
C LEU A 12 -15.01 0.57 15.99
N ILE A 13 -15.23 1.28 14.89
CA ILE A 13 -14.95 0.78 13.52
C ILE A 13 -13.50 1.04 13.07
N ALA A 14 -12.79 1.99 13.69
CA ALA A 14 -11.40 2.34 13.39
C ALA A 14 -10.47 1.13 13.17
N PRO A 15 -10.44 0.09 14.04
CA PRO A 15 -9.63 -1.09 13.78
C PRO A 15 -10.05 -1.89 12.54
N GLY A 16 -11.36 -1.98 12.28
CA GLY A 16 -11.89 -2.66 11.10
C GLY A 16 -11.58 -1.90 9.81
N THR A 17 -11.75 -0.58 9.81
CA THR A 17 -11.37 0.27 8.67
C THR A 17 -9.86 0.29 8.43
N ALA A 18 -9.04 0.21 9.48
CA ALA A 18 -7.58 0.10 9.33
C ALA A 18 -7.20 -1.23 8.65
N GLY A 19 -7.82 -2.35 9.04
CA GLY A 19 -7.63 -3.64 8.37
C GLY A 19 -8.08 -3.61 6.91
N GLY A 20 -9.24 -3.01 6.62
CA GLY A 20 -9.74 -2.82 5.26
C GLY A 20 -8.83 -1.91 4.41
N ALA A 21 -8.25 -0.87 5.00
CA ALA A 21 -7.30 0.01 4.34
C ALA A 21 -5.99 -0.71 3.98
N MET A 22 -5.48 -1.57 4.86
CA MET A 22 -4.30 -2.40 4.57
C MET A 22 -4.57 -3.41 3.46
N LEU A 23 -5.74 -4.05 3.48
CA LEU A 23 -6.13 -5.01 2.45
C LEU A 23 -6.30 -4.33 1.08
N ALA A 24 -6.92 -3.15 1.03
CA ALA A 24 -7.02 -2.35 -0.18
C ALA A 24 -5.63 -1.92 -0.72
N PHE A 25 -4.70 -1.57 0.18
CA PHE A 25 -3.33 -1.25 -0.19
C PHE A 25 -2.59 -2.45 -0.78
N ILE A 26 -2.76 -3.66 -0.20
CA ILE A 26 -2.16 -4.90 -0.72
C ILE A 26 -2.69 -5.21 -2.13
N ILE A 27 -4.01 -5.13 -2.32
CA ILE A 27 -4.64 -5.38 -3.63
C ILE A 27 -4.14 -4.37 -4.68
N TYR A 28 -3.98 -3.10 -4.29
CA TYR A 28 -3.43 -2.08 -5.19
C TYR A 28 -1.98 -2.36 -5.61
N MET A 29 -1.16 -2.89 -4.70
CA MET A 29 0.24 -3.23 -4.98
C MET A 29 0.41 -4.48 -5.85
N ASP A 30 -0.49 -5.47 -5.76
CA ASP A 30 -0.44 -6.73 -6.52
C ASP A 30 -0.90 -6.61 -7.97
N ASP A 31 -1.51 -5.48 -8.36
CA ASP A 31 -2.16 -5.30 -9.65
C ASP A 31 -1.16 -5.08 -10.82
N LEU A 32 -0.27 -6.05 -11.02
CA LEU A 32 0.78 -6.14 -12.05
C LEU A 32 0.25 -6.69 -13.37
N LEU A 33 -0.43 -7.84 -13.33
CA LEU A 33 -0.85 -8.57 -14.52
C LEU A 33 -1.84 -7.75 -15.36
N ILE A 34 -2.91 -7.26 -14.73
CA ILE A 34 -3.99 -6.55 -15.43
C ILE A 34 -3.45 -5.26 -16.05
N THR A 35 -2.62 -4.51 -15.32
CA THR A 35 -2.02 -3.29 -15.88
C THR A 35 -0.92 -3.55 -16.88
N TYR A 36 -0.19 -4.66 -16.81
CA TYR A 36 0.75 -5.03 -17.86
C TYR A 36 0.03 -5.28 -19.20
N PHE A 37 -1.15 -5.91 -19.17
CA PHE A 37 -1.93 -6.20 -20.37
C PHE A 37 -2.78 -5.01 -20.89
N ILE A 38 -3.17 -4.08 -20.01
CA ILE A 38 -4.09 -2.97 -20.34
C ILE A 38 -3.39 -1.60 -20.38
N SER A 39 -2.18 -1.44 -19.83
CA SER A 39 -1.46 -0.15 -19.91
C SER A 39 -1.06 0.19 -21.34
N GLY A 40 -1.83 1.07 -21.96
CA GLY A 40 -1.33 1.97 -22.98
C GLY A 40 -0.36 2.99 -22.37
N VAL A 41 0.60 3.42 -23.19
CA VAL A 41 1.63 4.43 -22.87
C VAL A 41 1.06 5.65 -22.12
N GLY A 42 1.28 5.75 -20.81
CA GLY A 42 0.90 6.95 -20.04
C GLY A 42 0.79 6.79 -18.53
N PHE A 43 0.37 5.62 -18.02
CA PHE A 43 0.17 5.42 -16.57
C PHE A 43 0.76 4.10 -16.09
N THR A 44 2.07 4.09 -15.83
CA THR A 44 2.75 2.93 -15.27
C THR A 44 2.53 2.89 -13.76
N LYS A 45 1.79 1.89 -13.27
CA LYS A 45 1.69 1.64 -11.82
C LYS A 45 3.07 1.32 -11.24
N PRO A 46 3.32 1.64 -9.95
CA PRO A 46 4.62 1.43 -9.31
C PRO A 46 5.16 0.01 -9.48
N SER A 47 4.29 -0.99 -9.40
CA SER A 47 4.66 -2.40 -9.54
C SER A 47 5.18 -2.72 -10.96
N VAL A 48 4.50 -2.24 -12.00
CA VAL A 48 4.92 -2.44 -13.40
C VAL A 48 6.22 -1.68 -13.69
N PHE A 49 6.39 -0.51 -13.09
CA PHE A 49 7.60 0.29 -13.22
C PHE A 49 8.83 -0.44 -12.67
N ILE A 50 8.71 -1.09 -11.50
CA ILE A 50 9.78 -1.91 -10.91
C ILE A 50 10.11 -3.10 -11.82
N TYR A 51 9.10 -3.79 -12.35
CA TYR A 51 9.29 -4.90 -13.28
C TYR A 51 10.06 -4.48 -14.55
N CYS A 52 9.68 -3.35 -15.15
CA CYS A 52 10.40 -2.77 -16.30
C CYS A 52 11.83 -2.34 -15.94
N MET A 53 12.08 -1.84 -14.73
CA MET A 53 13.43 -1.49 -14.28
C MET A 53 14.31 -2.72 -14.06
N ILE A 54 13.77 -3.81 -13.52
CA ILE A 54 14.51 -5.07 -13.36
C ILE A 54 14.96 -5.60 -14.72
N GLN A 55 14.09 -5.57 -15.75
CA GLN A 55 14.46 -5.95 -17.11
C GLN A 55 15.53 -5.04 -17.74
N ARG A 56 15.61 -3.76 -17.32
CA ARG A 56 16.59 -2.77 -17.82
C ARG A 56 17.95 -2.82 -17.10
N GLY A 57 18.15 -3.74 -16.17
CA GLY A 57 19.40 -3.93 -15.43
C GLY A 57 19.39 -3.30 -14.04
N ILE A 58 20.10 -3.93 -13.10
CA ILE A 58 20.08 -3.60 -11.68
C ILE A 58 20.81 -2.25 -11.45
N LYS A 59 20.06 -1.15 -11.48
CA LYS A 59 20.53 0.18 -11.06
C LYS A 59 20.23 0.41 -9.57
N PRO A 60 21.04 1.21 -8.85
CA PRO A 60 20.82 1.55 -7.43
C PRO A 60 19.41 2.08 -7.10
N GLY A 61 18.71 2.65 -8.10
CA GLY A 61 17.33 3.13 -7.95
C GLY A 61 16.31 2.03 -7.61
N ILE A 62 16.54 0.77 -8.01
CA ILE A 62 15.62 -0.34 -7.68
C ILE A 62 15.61 -0.60 -6.17
N ASN A 63 16.78 -0.55 -5.52
CA ASN A 63 16.88 -0.76 -4.07
C ASN A 63 16.16 0.35 -3.29
N ALA A 64 16.28 1.61 -3.76
CA ALA A 64 15.59 2.74 -3.14
C ALA A 64 14.05 2.57 -3.22
N ILE A 65 13.54 2.15 -4.38
CA ILE A 65 12.10 1.98 -4.60
C ILE A 65 11.55 0.78 -3.84
N ALA A 66 12.30 -0.33 -3.77
CA ALA A 66 11.94 -1.49 -2.96
C ALA A 66 11.77 -1.11 -1.49
N THR A 67 12.71 -0.34 -0.93
CA THR A 67 12.63 0.12 0.47
C THR A 67 11.39 0.97 0.73
N LEU A 68 11.03 1.84 -0.23
CA LEU A 68 9.85 2.70 -0.13
C LEU A 68 8.53 1.91 -0.23
N LEU A 69 8.53 0.80 -0.98
CA LEU A 69 7.42 -0.14 -1.08
C LEU A 69 7.19 -0.91 0.23
N PHE A 70 8.26 -1.26 0.93
CA PHE A 70 8.22 -1.95 2.22
C PHE A 70 7.86 -1.03 3.40
N ALA A 71 8.15 0.28 3.30
CA ALA A 71 7.88 1.26 4.35
C ALA A 71 6.43 1.27 4.89
N PRO A 72 5.36 1.26 4.07
CA PRO A 72 3.99 1.25 4.58
C PRO A 72 3.64 -0.03 5.36
N PHE A 73 4.19 -1.19 4.99
CA PHE A 73 4.03 -2.43 5.74
C PHE A 73 4.68 -2.34 7.12
N LEU A 74 5.87 -1.73 7.20
CA LEU A 74 6.57 -1.50 8.47
C LEU A 74 5.83 -0.50 9.36
N ILE A 75 5.31 0.60 8.78
CA ILE A 75 4.53 1.61 9.51
C ILE A 75 3.24 1.00 10.07
N ALA A 76 2.54 0.22 9.28
CA ALA A 76 1.30 -0.41 9.71
C ALA A 76 1.54 -1.52 10.75
N GLY A 77 2.61 -2.32 10.59
CA GLY A 77 3.04 -3.31 11.58
C GLY A 77 3.46 -2.67 12.91
N ALA A 78 4.23 -1.57 12.86
CA ALA A 78 4.63 -0.80 14.04
C ALA A 78 3.42 -0.12 14.72
N GLY A 79 2.49 0.43 13.93
CA GLY A 79 1.25 1.03 14.44
C GLY A 79 0.34 0.02 15.14
N LEU A 80 0.32 -1.23 14.66
CA LEU A 80 -0.37 -2.32 15.34
C LEU A 80 0.37 -2.76 16.62
N HIS A 81 1.71 -2.76 16.60
CA HIS A 81 2.51 -3.13 17.76
C HIS A 81 2.38 -2.11 18.91
N LEU A 82 2.30 -0.81 18.60
CA LEU A 82 2.13 0.26 19.59
C LEU A 82 0.72 0.27 20.22
N ARG A 83 -0.30 -0.24 19.50
CA ARG A 83 -1.67 -0.43 20.02
C ARG A 83 -1.82 -1.69 20.87
N SER A 84 -0.85 -2.59 20.82
CA SER A 84 -0.80 -3.82 21.62
C SER A 84 -0.17 -3.64 23.01
N LYS A 85 0.19 -2.41 23.40
CA LYS A 85 0.65 -2.04 24.74
C LYS A 85 -0.32 -1.07 25.40
#